data_AF-A0A3M1JTC0-F1
#
_entry.id   AF-A0A3M1JTC0-F1
#
_cell.length_a   1.000
_cell.length_b   1.000
_cell.length_c   1.000
_cell.angle_alpha   90.00
_cell.angle_beta   90.00
_cell.angle_gamma   90.00
#
_symmetry.space_group_name_H-M   'P 1'
#
loop_
_entity.id
_entity.type
_entity.pdbx_description
1 polymer ?
#
loop_
_entity_poly.entity_id
_entity_poly.type
_entity_poly.pdbx_seq_one_letter_code
_entity_poly.pdbx_strand_id
1 'polypeptide(L)'
;MINVAFCVDESMLVPLQVAIASLVEHANEDIRIFIGREARKVSLVPAVAQVAQTAHKKGHAGKVDLVDLPIDLSRFHRFPGLHGNWMTFGRLLLPELLQDEERCLYLDADILVSADLIDLWSQSLADVWLAGVAFTQLGRAREREVFVRYGLDFDSPYFNAGVLLMDLHGFRRERIVDRCVEVLHEIQDLFSVVDQTALNIVCYEKWLNLDRQWNQPIWPGENPSCAGDSGVLHYVGSPKPWDFMGRWLNPGGYLWFDVYRRYSDIMIFPKGAGMWLKQAERTIRLAGSYARVIRRRMAKG
;
A
#
# COMPACT_ATOMS: atom_id res chain seq x y z
N MET A 1 -15.98 12.30 -8.47
CA MET A 1 -15.67 11.68 -7.17
C MET A 1 -14.73 10.51 -7.36
N ILE A 2 -13.61 10.48 -6.63
CA ILE A 2 -12.60 9.41 -6.64
C ILE A 2 -12.77 8.58 -5.36
N ASN A 3 -12.91 7.26 -5.49
CA ASN A 3 -12.97 6.34 -4.36
C ASN A 3 -11.59 5.78 -4.05
N VAL A 4 -11.08 6.05 -2.86
CA VAL A 4 -9.77 5.59 -2.39
C VAL A 4 -9.93 4.66 -1.21
N ALA A 5 -9.22 3.53 -1.20
CA ALA A 5 -9.24 2.58 -0.10
C ALA A 5 -7.83 2.35 0.47
N PHE A 6 -7.71 2.42 1.80
CA PHE A 6 -6.53 2.01 2.56
C PHE A 6 -6.88 0.77 3.39
N CYS A 7 -5.95 -0.16 3.60
CA CYS A 7 -6.10 -1.27 4.53
C CYS A 7 -4.93 -1.28 5.51
N VAL A 8 -5.16 -0.93 6.77
CA VAL A 8 -4.09 -0.70 7.75
C VAL A 8 -4.38 -1.32 9.11
N ASP A 9 -3.31 -1.60 9.85
CA ASP A 9 -3.40 -1.79 11.29
C ASP A 9 -3.08 -0.49 12.04
N GLU A 10 -3.26 -0.50 13.36
CA GLU A 10 -2.97 0.66 14.21
C GLU A 10 -1.48 1.09 14.19
N SER A 11 -0.55 0.17 13.89
CA SER A 11 0.87 0.51 13.79
C SER A 11 1.19 1.40 12.58
N MET A 12 0.30 1.40 11.59
CA MET A 12 0.38 2.23 10.39
C MET A 12 -0.42 3.53 10.50
N LEU A 13 -0.92 3.90 11.68
CA LEU A 13 -1.73 5.11 11.86
C LEU A 13 -0.98 6.41 11.49
N VAL A 14 0.30 6.53 11.85
CA VAL A 14 1.10 7.73 11.48
C VAL A 14 1.38 7.76 9.97
N PRO A 15 1.87 6.68 9.34
CA PRO A 15 1.96 6.60 7.87
C PRO A 15 0.64 6.91 7.16
N LEU A 16 -0.49 6.37 7.63
CA LEU A 16 -1.82 6.63 7.08
C LEU A 16 -2.17 8.12 7.12
N GLN A 17 -1.91 8.81 8.23
CA GLN A 17 -2.15 10.25 8.34
C GLN A 17 -1.31 11.05 7.33
N VAL A 18 -0.05 10.68 7.11
CA VAL A 18 0.81 11.32 6.11
C VAL A 18 0.30 11.04 4.69
N ALA A 19 -0.06 9.79 4.38
CA ALA A 19 -0.61 9.41 3.09
C ALA A 19 -1.90 10.20 2.78
N ILE A 20 -2.85 10.23 3.72
CA ILE A 20 -4.11 10.99 3.59
C ILE A 20 -3.84 12.50 3.44
N ALA A 21 -2.93 13.07 4.23
CA ALA A 21 -2.58 14.49 4.11
C ALA A 21 -2.08 14.81 2.70
N SER A 22 -1.12 14.02 2.21
CA SER A 22 -0.54 14.22 0.88
C SER A 22 -1.55 14.00 -0.24
N LEU A 23 -2.43 13.01 -0.13
CA LEU A 23 -3.52 12.74 -1.07
C LEU A 23 -4.48 13.94 -1.15
N VAL A 24 -4.95 14.42 0.00
CA VAL A 24 -5.96 15.47 0.07
C VAL A 24 -5.39 16.84 -0.33
N GLU A 25 -4.10 17.12 -0.05
CA GLU A 25 -3.44 18.35 -0.49
C GLU A 25 -3.41 18.51 -2.02
N HIS A 26 -3.29 17.39 -2.77
CA HIS A 26 -3.14 17.39 -4.23
C HIS A 26 -4.43 17.08 -4.99
N ALA A 27 -5.50 16.74 -4.29
CA ALA A 27 -6.78 16.43 -4.89
C ALA A 27 -7.48 17.70 -5.40
N ASN A 28 -8.06 17.62 -6.59
CA ASN A 28 -8.98 18.65 -7.14
C ASN A 28 -10.43 18.17 -7.17
N GLU A 29 -10.65 16.85 -7.20
CA GLU A 29 -11.98 16.23 -7.24
C GLU A 29 -12.52 15.93 -5.84
N ASP A 30 -13.82 15.65 -5.75
CA ASP A 30 -14.40 15.01 -4.56
C ASP A 30 -13.72 13.67 -4.31
N ILE A 31 -13.31 13.40 -3.07
CA ILE A 31 -12.70 12.14 -2.67
C ILE A 31 -13.49 11.49 -1.55
N ARG A 32 -13.76 10.19 -1.71
CA ARG A 32 -14.23 9.31 -0.63
C ARG A 32 -13.11 8.36 -0.23
N ILE A 33 -12.69 8.41 1.03
CA ILE A 33 -11.59 7.62 1.58
C ILE A 33 -12.17 6.55 2.52
N PHE A 34 -12.09 5.30 2.09
CA PHE A 34 -12.42 4.12 2.88
C PHE A 34 -11.21 3.70 3.71
N ILE A 35 -11.39 3.61 5.03
CA ILE A 35 -10.33 3.26 5.99
C ILE A 35 -10.57 1.85 6.50
N GLY A 36 -9.97 0.89 5.79
CA GLY A 36 -9.93 -0.52 6.10
C GLY A 36 -9.14 -0.82 7.37
N ARG A 37 -9.81 -1.41 8.36
CA ARG A 37 -9.23 -1.87 9.62
C ARG A 37 -9.82 -3.21 10.01
N GLU A 38 -9.13 -3.97 10.86
CA GLU A 38 -9.69 -5.21 11.40
C GLU A 38 -11.02 -4.92 12.15
N ALA A 39 -12.06 -5.73 11.87
CA ALA A 39 -13.45 -5.44 12.26
C ALA A 39 -13.65 -5.22 13.77
N ARG A 40 -12.88 -5.92 14.61
CA ARG A 40 -12.99 -5.82 16.09
C ARG A 40 -12.20 -4.66 16.70
N LYS A 41 -11.47 -3.89 15.90
CA LYS A 41 -10.67 -2.74 16.37
C LYS A 41 -11.50 -1.45 16.33
N VAL A 42 -11.04 -0.43 17.05
CA VAL A 42 -11.67 0.89 17.05
C VAL A 42 -11.48 1.55 15.67
N SER A 43 -12.47 2.32 15.24
CA SER A 43 -12.36 3.11 14.01
C SER A 43 -11.16 4.05 14.04
N LEU A 44 -10.43 4.10 12.92
CA LEU A 44 -9.33 5.05 12.72
C LEU A 44 -9.80 6.38 12.12
N VAL A 45 -11.06 6.49 11.68
CA VAL A 45 -11.62 7.71 11.09
C VAL A 45 -11.46 8.92 12.03
N PRO A 46 -11.81 8.84 13.33
CA PRO A 46 -11.62 9.97 14.24
C PRO A 46 -10.15 10.41 14.36
N ALA A 47 -9.21 9.46 14.24
CA ALA A 47 -7.78 9.72 14.38
C ALA A 47 -7.19 10.42 13.15
N VAL A 48 -7.75 10.23 11.96
CA VAL A 48 -7.26 10.87 10.72
C VAL A 48 -8.09 12.10 10.30
N ALA A 49 -9.28 12.29 10.89
CA ALA A 49 -10.22 13.33 10.48
C ALA A 49 -9.64 14.74 10.52
N GLN A 50 -8.91 15.07 11.59
CA GLN A 50 -8.34 16.41 11.75
C GLN A 50 -7.27 16.71 10.69
N VAL A 51 -6.45 15.70 10.35
CA VAL A 51 -5.43 15.81 9.30
C VAL A 51 -6.09 15.97 7.93
N ALA A 52 -7.07 15.14 7.59
CA ALA A 52 -7.81 15.23 6.33
C ALA A 52 -8.50 16.59 6.15
N GLN A 53 -9.19 17.09 7.18
CA GLN A 53 -9.86 18.40 7.15
C GLN A 53 -8.87 19.56 7.02
N THR A 54 -7.70 19.47 7.67
CA THR A 54 -6.68 20.51 7.60
C THR A 54 -6.01 20.52 6.24
N ALA A 55 -5.74 19.35 5.66
CA ALA A 55 -5.22 19.22 4.29
C ALA A 55 -6.22 19.74 3.26
N HIS A 56 -7.51 19.43 3.42
CA HIS A 56 -8.57 19.86 2.52
C HIS A 56 -8.68 21.39 2.43
N LYS A 57 -8.49 22.11 3.56
CA LYS A 57 -8.45 23.59 3.57
C LYS A 57 -7.28 24.21 2.79
N LYS A 58 -6.23 23.44 2.54
CA LYS A 58 -5.04 23.87 1.79
C LYS A 58 -5.08 23.41 0.33
N GLY A 59 -5.76 22.30 0.06
CA GLY A 59 -5.93 21.73 -1.27
C GLY A 59 -7.07 22.39 -2.04
N HIS A 60 -7.40 21.80 -3.19
CA HIS A 60 -8.44 22.27 -4.09
C HIS A 60 -9.62 21.29 -4.22
N ALA A 61 -9.58 20.17 -3.48
CA ALA A 61 -10.61 19.15 -3.50
C ALA A 61 -11.97 19.76 -3.17
N GLY A 62 -13.04 19.30 -3.84
CA GLY A 62 -14.41 19.76 -3.56
C GLY A 62 -14.91 19.27 -2.19
N LYS A 63 -15.02 17.95 -2.02
CA LYS A 63 -15.48 17.29 -0.79
C LYS A 63 -14.55 16.15 -0.39
N VAL A 64 -14.28 15.99 0.90
CA VAL A 64 -13.53 14.85 1.45
C VAL A 64 -14.42 14.08 2.43
N ASP A 65 -14.84 12.88 2.03
CA ASP A 65 -15.62 11.96 2.85
C ASP A 65 -14.72 10.86 3.43
N LEU A 66 -14.80 10.63 4.74
CA LEU A 66 -14.09 9.54 5.41
C LEU A 66 -15.08 8.46 5.82
N VAL A 67 -14.81 7.21 5.44
CA VAL A 67 -15.68 6.07 5.70
C VAL A 67 -14.90 5.01 6.46
N ASP A 68 -15.42 4.59 7.62
CA ASP A 68 -14.85 3.48 8.37
C ASP A 68 -15.21 2.17 7.67
N LEU A 69 -14.20 1.32 7.43
CA LEU A 69 -14.39 0.05 6.74
C LEU A 69 -13.89 -1.10 7.64
N PRO A 70 -14.76 -1.70 8.47
CA PRO A 70 -14.41 -2.89 9.24
C PRO A 70 -14.23 -4.10 8.31
N ILE A 71 -13.09 -4.77 8.42
CA ILE A 71 -12.71 -5.92 7.60
C ILE A 71 -12.63 -7.17 8.48
N ASP A 72 -13.43 -8.19 8.17
CA ASP A 72 -13.27 -9.51 8.77
C ASP A 72 -12.17 -10.30 8.03
N LEU A 73 -11.06 -10.51 8.72
CA LEU A 73 -9.91 -11.24 8.19
C LEU A 73 -9.92 -12.74 8.56
N SER A 74 -11.00 -13.23 9.18
CA SER A 74 -11.14 -14.62 9.62
C SER A 74 -10.81 -15.63 8.52
N ARG A 75 -11.21 -15.36 7.26
CA ARG A 75 -10.93 -16.20 6.09
C ARG A 75 -9.43 -16.40 5.83
N PHE A 76 -8.60 -15.45 6.25
CA PHE A 76 -7.16 -15.41 5.99
C PHE A 76 -6.29 -15.78 7.19
N HIS A 77 -6.82 -15.90 8.41
CA HIS A 77 -6.04 -16.25 9.60
C HIS A 77 -5.33 -17.61 9.51
N ARG A 78 -5.80 -18.50 8.63
CA ARG A 78 -5.15 -19.78 8.35
C ARG A 78 -3.85 -19.63 7.55
N PHE A 79 -3.69 -18.53 6.82
CA PHE A 79 -2.50 -18.28 6.00
C PHE A 79 -1.46 -17.48 6.79
N PRO A 80 -0.16 -17.64 6.52
CA PRO A 80 0.88 -16.78 7.08
C PRO A 80 0.63 -15.30 6.72
N GLY A 81 0.45 -14.44 7.72
CA GLY A 81 0.38 -12.99 7.50
C GLY A 81 1.76 -12.38 7.20
N LEU A 82 1.80 -11.28 6.43
CA LEU A 82 3.04 -10.54 6.17
C LEU A 82 3.59 -10.00 7.50
N HIS A 83 4.72 -10.55 7.94
CA HIS A 83 5.31 -10.23 9.25
C HIS A 83 4.34 -10.43 10.44
N GLY A 84 3.39 -11.37 10.31
CA GLY A 84 2.36 -11.64 11.31
C GLY A 84 1.18 -10.67 11.27
N ASN A 85 1.02 -9.88 10.20
CA ASN A 85 -0.12 -9.00 9.98
C ASN A 85 -0.90 -9.45 8.73
N TRP A 86 -2.22 -9.58 8.87
CA TRP A 86 -3.15 -10.00 7.81
C TRP A 86 -3.85 -8.84 7.09
N MET A 87 -3.64 -7.59 7.52
CA MET A 87 -4.31 -6.42 6.94
C MET A 87 -4.01 -6.23 5.45
N THR A 88 -2.91 -6.76 4.94
CA THR A 88 -2.62 -6.71 3.50
C THR A 88 -3.66 -7.49 2.69
N PHE A 89 -4.23 -8.58 3.24
CA PHE A 89 -5.36 -9.30 2.62
C PHE A 89 -6.65 -8.48 2.55
N GLY A 90 -6.78 -7.41 3.35
CA GLY A 90 -7.96 -6.54 3.31
C GLY A 90 -8.23 -5.99 1.91
N ARG A 91 -7.18 -5.74 1.10
CA ARG A 91 -7.32 -5.28 -0.28
C ARG A 91 -8.05 -6.29 -1.18
N LEU A 92 -7.90 -7.59 -0.91
CA LEU A 92 -8.61 -8.64 -1.65
C LEU A 92 -10.11 -8.64 -1.36
N LEU A 93 -10.55 -8.10 -0.21
CA LEU A 93 -11.96 -8.07 0.18
C LEU A 93 -12.69 -6.81 -0.31
N LEU A 94 -11.99 -5.81 -0.85
CA LEU A 94 -12.62 -4.58 -1.33
C LEU A 94 -13.78 -4.80 -2.31
N PRO A 95 -13.74 -5.77 -3.26
CA PRO A 95 -14.88 -6.02 -4.13
C PRO A 95 -16.12 -6.52 -3.40
N GLU A 96 -15.94 -7.24 -2.28
CA GLU A 96 -17.04 -7.74 -1.44
C GLU A 96 -17.57 -6.66 -0.49
N LEU A 97 -16.69 -5.76 -0.04
CA LEU A 97 -16.97 -4.72 0.96
C LEU A 97 -17.54 -3.43 0.35
N LEU A 98 -17.13 -3.07 -0.86
CA LEU A 98 -17.55 -1.87 -1.58
C LEU A 98 -18.54 -2.25 -2.70
N GLN A 99 -19.69 -2.80 -2.30
CA GLN A 99 -20.68 -3.37 -3.22
C GLN A 99 -21.34 -2.32 -4.12
N ASP A 100 -21.51 -1.11 -3.60
CA ASP A 100 -22.12 0.02 -4.31
C ASP A 100 -21.12 0.72 -5.25
N GLU A 101 -19.83 0.38 -5.17
CA GLU A 101 -18.79 0.99 -5.99
C GLU A 101 -18.39 0.06 -7.13
N GLU A 102 -18.29 0.60 -8.34
CA GLU A 102 -17.82 -0.14 -9.52
C GLU A 102 -16.30 -0.27 -9.55
N ARG A 103 -15.58 0.73 -9.01
CA ARG A 103 -14.13 0.76 -8.98
C ARG A 103 -13.60 1.49 -7.75
N CYS A 104 -12.37 1.18 -7.37
CA CYS A 104 -11.64 1.95 -6.35
C CYS A 104 -10.15 2.05 -6.68
N LEU A 105 -9.49 3.07 -6.14
CA LEU A 105 -8.05 3.17 -6.06
C LEU A 105 -7.58 2.68 -4.69
N TYR A 106 -6.97 1.50 -4.65
CA TYR A 106 -6.31 1.00 -3.45
C TYR A 106 -4.92 1.61 -3.31
N LEU A 107 -4.60 2.07 -2.10
CA LEU A 107 -3.31 2.65 -1.74
C LEU A 107 -2.79 2.00 -0.45
N ASP A 108 -1.53 1.57 -0.44
CA ASP A 108 -0.82 1.27 0.81
C ASP A 108 -0.58 2.57 1.60
N ALA A 109 -0.41 2.46 2.93
CA ALA A 109 -0.23 3.64 3.80
C ALA A 109 1.21 4.15 3.87
N ASP A 110 2.16 3.46 3.27
CA ASP A 110 3.58 3.84 3.18
C ASP A 110 3.91 4.56 1.86
N ILE A 111 3.00 5.43 1.43
CA ILE A 111 3.16 6.26 0.24
C ILE A 111 3.20 7.76 0.57
N LEU A 112 3.59 8.54 -0.43
CA LEU A 112 3.39 9.98 -0.51
C LEU A 112 2.81 10.32 -1.88
N VAL A 113 1.67 11.01 -1.90
CA VAL A 113 1.05 11.51 -3.13
C VAL A 113 1.56 12.92 -3.40
N SER A 114 2.11 13.15 -4.58
CA SER A 114 2.65 14.45 -5.03
C SER A 114 1.99 14.97 -6.31
N ALA A 115 0.87 14.38 -6.73
CA ALA A 115 0.08 14.81 -7.87
C ALA A 115 -1.41 14.53 -7.67
N ASP A 116 -2.25 15.22 -8.43
CA ASP A 116 -3.66 14.86 -8.55
C ASP A 116 -3.78 13.45 -9.16
N LEU A 117 -4.66 12.64 -8.59
CA LEU A 117 -4.87 11.25 -9.00
C LEU A 117 -5.97 11.12 -10.05
N ILE A 118 -6.54 12.22 -10.56
CA ILE A 118 -7.58 12.16 -11.60
C ILE A 118 -7.12 11.43 -12.88
N ASP A 119 -5.86 11.61 -13.29
CA ASP A 119 -5.31 10.94 -14.48
C ASP A 119 -5.14 9.43 -14.25
N LEU A 120 -4.79 9.03 -13.02
CA LEU A 120 -4.73 7.64 -12.61
C LEU A 120 -6.14 7.03 -12.50
N TRP A 121 -7.07 7.74 -11.87
CA TRP A 121 -8.46 7.32 -11.72
C TRP A 121 -9.14 7.13 -13.07
N SER A 122 -8.88 8.03 -14.03
CA SER A 122 -9.49 8.03 -15.36
C SER A 122 -8.92 6.99 -16.32
N GLN A 123 -7.92 6.19 -15.90
CA GLN A 123 -7.40 5.10 -16.73
C GLN A 123 -8.52 4.09 -17.04
N SER A 124 -8.66 3.74 -18.33
CA SER A 124 -9.61 2.73 -18.77
C SER A 124 -9.08 1.34 -18.41
N LEU A 125 -9.89 0.56 -17.70
CA LEU A 125 -9.57 -0.84 -17.41
C LEU A 125 -10.09 -1.79 -18.50
N ALA A 126 -10.92 -1.33 -19.45
CA ALA A 126 -11.41 -2.11 -20.60
C ALA A 126 -11.67 -3.60 -20.27
N ASP A 127 -10.83 -4.51 -20.78
CA ASP A 127 -10.95 -5.97 -20.63
C ASP A 127 -10.04 -6.58 -19.54
N VAL A 128 -9.43 -5.74 -18.69
CA VAL A 128 -8.57 -6.12 -17.56
C VAL A 128 -9.24 -5.83 -16.23
N TRP A 129 -8.80 -6.50 -15.16
CA TRP A 129 -9.45 -6.40 -13.85
C TRP A 129 -8.83 -5.35 -12.94
N LEU A 130 -7.57 -5.01 -13.18
CA LEU A 130 -6.86 -4.00 -12.41
C LEU A 130 -5.79 -3.32 -13.25
N ALA A 131 -5.33 -2.16 -12.77
CA ALA A 131 -4.11 -1.54 -13.23
C ALA A 131 -3.15 -1.33 -12.05
N GLY A 132 -1.86 -1.49 -12.30
CA GLY A 132 -0.79 -1.33 -11.32
C GLY A 132 0.52 -1.00 -12.04
N VAL A 133 1.62 -0.88 -11.30
CA VAL A 133 2.93 -0.60 -11.92
C VAL A 133 3.81 -1.84 -11.83
N ALA A 134 4.36 -2.25 -12.98
CA ALA A 134 5.38 -3.28 -13.07
C ALA A 134 6.60 -2.90 -12.22
N PHE A 135 6.99 -3.80 -11.34
CA PHE A 135 8.10 -3.60 -10.41
C PHE A 135 9.35 -4.38 -10.83
N THR A 136 9.16 -5.58 -11.38
CA THR A 136 10.20 -6.44 -11.94
C THR A 136 9.55 -7.43 -12.91
N GLN A 137 10.30 -8.42 -13.39
CA GLN A 137 9.77 -9.57 -14.13
C GLN A 137 9.49 -10.74 -13.16
N LEU A 138 8.53 -11.61 -13.48
CA LEU A 138 8.17 -12.77 -12.66
C LEU A 138 9.38 -13.67 -12.37
N GLY A 139 10.26 -13.91 -13.35
CA GLY A 139 11.47 -14.72 -13.16
C GLY A 139 12.52 -14.13 -12.21
N ARG A 140 12.42 -12.81 -11.92
CA ARG A 140 13.30 -12.07 -11.00
C ARG A 140 12.65 -11.79 -9.65
N ALA A 141 11.37 -12.10 -9.49
CA ALA A 141 10.67 -11.96 -8.23
C ALA A 141 11.18 -12.97 -7.19
N ARG A 142 10.96 -12.67 -5.91
CA ARG A 142 11.33 -13.57 -4.82
C ARG A 142 10.55 -14.89 -4.90
N GLU A 143 9.32 -14.80 -5.41
CA GLU A 143 8.33 -15.86 -5.53
C GLU A 143 8.42 -16.60 -6.87
N ARG A 144 9.52 -16.45 -7.63
CA ARG A 144 9.70 -17.06 -8.97
C ARG A 144 9.34 -18.55 -9.04
N GLU A 145 9.65 -19.32 -7.98
CA GLU A 145 9.36 -20.76 -7.93
C GLU A 145 7.86 -21.06 -7.90
N VAL A 146 7.05 -20.14 -7.35
CA VAL A 146 5.60 -20.23 -7.42
C VAL A 146 5.14 -20.03 -8.85
N PHE A 147 5.64 -18.99 -9.52
CA PHE A 147 5.24 -18.68 -10.90
C PHE A 147 5.58 -19.82 -11.88
N VAL A 148 6.69 -20.55 -11.66
CA VAL A 148 7.00 -21.79 -12.41
C VAL A 148 5.90 -22.84 -12.26
N ARG A 149 5.38 -23.05 -11.04
CA ARG A 149 4.36 -24.09 -10.79
C ARG A 149 3.05 -23.80 -11.52
N TYR A 150 2.74 -22.51 -11.72
CA TYR A 150 1.59 -22.07 -12.51
C TYR A 150 1.88 -21.96 -14.01
N GLY A 151 3.11 -22.29 -14.46
CA GLY A 151 3.49 -22.24 -15.87
C GLY A 151 3.53 -20.83 -16.46
N LEU A 152 3.73 -19.80 -15.63
CA LEU A 152 3.76 -18.41 -16.07
C LEU A 152 5.08 -18.06 -16.75
N ASP A 153 5.04 -17.19 -17.76
CA ASP A 153 6.25 -16.71 -18.43
C ASP A 153 7.11 -15.88 -17.48
N PHE A 154 8.41 -16.18 -17.43
CA PHE A 154 9.37 -15.48 -16.60
C PHE A 154 9.64 -14.05 -17.04
N ASP A 155 9.47 -13.75 -18.33
CA ASP A 155 9.67 -12.40 -18.84
C ASP A 155 8.45 -11.49 -18.63
N SER A 156 7.32 -12.07 -18.24
CA SER A 156 6.10 -11.32 -17.93
C SER A 156 6.29 -10.37 -16.75
N PRO A 157 5.65 -9.19 -16.79
CA PRO A 157 5.77 -8.19 -15.75
C PRO A 157 5.09 -8.62 -14.45
N TYR A 158 5.75 -8.33 -13.33
CA TYR A 158 5.27 -8.54 -11.96
C TYR A 158 4.95 -7.17 -11.33
N PHE A 159 3.68 -6.91 -11.02
CA PHE A 159 3.27 -5.62 -10.47
C PHE A 159 3.40 -5.55 -8.95
N ASN A 160 3.65 -4.34 -8.45
CA ASN A 160 3.53 -4.01 -7.04
C ASN A 160 2.05 -3.73 -6.68
N ALA A 161 1.56 -4.28 -5.58
CA ALA A 161 0.17 -4.17 -5.15
C ALA A 161 -0.13 -2.95 -4.27
N GLY A 162 0.84 -2.07 -4.02
CA GLY A 162 0.67 -0.92 -3.13
C GLY A 162 -0.05 0.28 -3.74
N VAL A 163 -0.21 0.31 -5.06
CA VAL A 163 -1.09 1.24 -5.77
C VAL A 163 -1.81 0.46 -6.85
N LEU A 164 -3.12 0.28 -6.70
CA LEU A 164 -3.94 -0.50 -7.63
C LEU A 164 -5.23 0.24 -7.96
N LEU A 165 -5.51 0.40 -9.24
CA LEU A 165 -6.83 0.79 -9.72
C LEU A 165 -7.63 -0.49 -10.02
N MET A 166 -8.68 -0.74 -9.26
CA MET A 166 -9.39 -2.02 -9.27
C MET A 166 -10.78 -1.88 -9.88
N ASP A 167 -11.11 -2.73 -10.85
CA ASP A 167 -12.49 -2.94 -11.31
C ASP A 167 -13.20 -3.89 -10.34
N LEU A 168 -13.93 -3.31 -9.39
CA LEU A 168 -14.63 -4.07 -8.35
C LEU A 168 -15.79 -4.87 -8.94
N HIS A 169 -16.45 -4.34 -9.97
CA HIS A 169 -17.50 -5.05 -10.68
C HIS A 169 -16.94 -6.30 -11.38
N GLY A 170 -15.86 -6.16 -12.14
CA GLY A 170 -15.15 -7.27 -12.79
C GLY A 170 -14.63 -8.30 -11.78
N PHE A 171 -14.04 -7.85 -10.67
CA PHE A 171 -13.59 -8.74 -9.60
C PHE A 171 -14.72 -9.62 -9.04
N ARG A 172 -15.90 -9.04 -8.82
CA ARG A 172 -17.10 -9.78 -8.38
C ARG A 172 -17.58 -10.76 -9.46
N ARG A 173 -17.70 -10.30 -10.71
CA ARG A 173 -18.18 -11.10 -11.84
C ARG A 173 -17.31 -12.33 -12.09
N GLU A 174 -15.99 -12.16 -12.06
CA GLU A 174 -15.00 -13.20 -12.36
C GLU A 174 -14.52 -13.97 -11.12
N ARG A 175 -15.12 -13.69 -9.95
CA ARG A 175 -14.80 -14.34 -8.66
C ARG A 175 -13.31 -14.30 -8.33
N ILE A 176 -12.64 -13.18 -8.63
CA ILE A 176 -11.19 -13.03 -8.50
C ILE A 176 -10.73 -13.26 -7.05
N VAL A 177 -11.55 -12.81 -6.10
CA VAL A 177 -11.27 -12.94 -4.68
C VAL A 177 -11.19 -14.41 -4.23
N ASP A 178 -12.11 -15.26 -4.71
CA ASP A 178 -12.11 -16.70 -4.42
C ASP A 178 -10.90 -17.39 -5.04
N ARG A 179 -10.60 -17.07 -6.32
CA ARG A 179 -9.44 -17.60 -7.03
C ARG A 179 -8.13 -17.22 -6.35
N CYS A 180 -8.04 -16.01 -5.80
CA CYS A 180 -6.89 -15.63 -4.98
C CYS A 180 -6.80 -16.52 -3.74
N VAL A 181 -7.89 -16.78 -3.03
CA VAL A 181 -7.89 -17.67 -1.84
C VAL A 181 -7.45 -19.10 -2.19
N GLU A 182 -7.87 -19.62 -3.33
CA GLU A 182 -7.43 -20.93 -3.83
C GLU A 182 -5.90 -20.95 -4.04
N VAL A 183 -5.35 -19.93 -4.71
CA VAL A 183 -3.90 -19.78 -4.88
C VAL A 183 -3.19 -19.67 -3.52
N LEU A 184 -3.72 -18.87 -2.58
CA LEU A 184 -3.13 -18.73 -1.24
C LEU A 184 -3.07 -20.08 -0.51
N HIS A 185 -4.09 -20.93 -0.68
CA HIS A 185 -4.12 -22.28 -0.11
C HIS A 185 -3.05 -23.19 -0.74
N GLU A 186 -2.83 -23.10 -2.04
CA GLU A 186 -1.83 -23.92 -2.76
C GLU A 186 -0.39 -23.53 -2.41
N ILE A 187 -0.13 -22.26 -2.08
CA ILE A 187 1.23 -21.74 -1.86
C ILE A 187 1.60 -21.54 -0.39
N GLN A 188 0.71 -21.85 0.55
CA GLN A 188 0.85 -21.51 1.97
C GLN A 188 2.13 -22.05 2.64
N ASP A 189 2.67 -23.16 2.14
CA ASP A 189 3.87 -23.80 2.69
C ASP A 189 5.19 -23.28 2.10
N LEU A 190 5.13 -22.45 1.04
CA LEU A 190 6.30 -22.08 0.23
C LEU A 190 6.86 -20.72 0.59
N PHE A 191 5.98 -19.77 0.89
CA PHE A 191 6.34 -18.38 1.14
C PHE A 191 5.56 -17.83 2.31
N SER A 192 6.10 -16.78 2.94
CA SER A 192 5.28 -15.87 3.73
C SER A 192 4.20 -15.36 2.77
N VAL A 193 2.98 -15.84 2.94
CA VAL A 193 1.92 -15.64 1.95
C VAL A 193 1.66 -14.15 1.78
N VAL A 194 1.81 -13.67 0.54
CA VAL A 194 1.63 -12.27 0.15
C VAL A 194 0.53 -12.20 -0.89
N ASP A 195 -0.53 -11.48 -0.55
CA ASP A 195 -1.68 -11.13 -1.39
C ASP A 195 -1.28 -10.65 -2.80
N GLN A 196 -0.18 -9.91 -2.92
CA GLN A 196 0.39 -9.49 -4.20
C GLN A 196 0.73 -10.67 -5.13
N THR A 197 1.26 -11.77 -4.60
CA THR A 197 1.60 -12.95 -5.41
C THR A 197 0.34 -13.62 -5.93
N ALA A 198 -0.68 -13.79 -5.08
CA ALA A 198 -1.96 -14.34 -5.51
C ALA A 198 -2.63 -13.46 -6.58
N LEU A 199 -2.57 -12.14 -6.44
CA LEU A 199 -3.07 -11.22 -7.47
C LEU A 199 -2.30 -11.34 -8.79
N ASN A 200 -0.96 -11.42 -8.76
CA ASN A 200 -0.16 -11.57 -9.98
C ASN A 200 -0.38 -12.91 -10.69
N ILE A 201 -0.73 -13.98 -9.95
CA ILE A 201 -1.11 -15.28 -10.55
C ILE A 201 -2.51 -15.21 -11.15
N VAL A 202 -3.49 -14.76 -10.37
CA VAL A 202 -4.90 -14.77 -10.81
C VAL A 202 -5.14 -13.78 -11.94
N CYS A 203 -4.53 -12.59 -11.87
CA CYS A 203 -4.69 -11.52 -12.85
C CYS A 203 -3.62 -11.56 -13.95
N TYR A 204 -2.88 -12.66 -14.09
CA TYR A 204 -1.92 -12.84 -15.18
C TYR A 204 -2.58 -12.55 -16.54
N GLU A 205 -1.93 -11.72 -17.38
CA GLU A 205 -2.46 -11.19 -18.66
C GLU A 205 -3.79 -10.40 -18.58
N LYS A 206 -4.32 -10.18 -17.38
CA LYS A 206 -5.59 -9.47 -17.11
C LYS A 206 -5.39 -8.26 -16.22
N TRP A 207 -4.30 -7.54 -16.46
CA TRP A 207 -4.00 -6.27 -15.80
C TRP A 207 -3.33 -5.28 -16.75
N LEU A 208 -3.47 -3.99 -16.46
CA LEU A 208 -2.86 -2.90 -17.21
C LEU A 208 -1.60 -2.39 -16.49
N ASN A 209 -0.47 -2.35 -17.20
CA ASN A 209 0.73 -1.70 -16.70
C ASN A 209 0.63 -0.18 -16.83
N LEU A 210 0.67 0.50 -15.70
CA LEU A 210 0.61 1.95 -15.58
C LEU A 210 2.00 2.58 -15.75
N ASP A 211 2.01 3.89 -16.01
CA ASP A 211 3.24 4.67 -15.95
C ASP A 211 3.87 4.57 -14.55
N ARG A 212 5.21 4.43 -14.52
CA ARG A 212 5.99 4.27 -13.29
C ARG A 212 5.74 5.39 -12.28
N GLN A 213 5.36 6.60 -12.74
CA GLN A 213 5.06 7.73 -11.86
C GLN A 213 4.00 7.43 -10.81
N TRP A 214 3.08 6.50 -11.10
CA TRP A 214 1.96 6.15 -10.21
C TRP A 214 2.34 5.17 -9.09
N ASN A 215 3.58 4.65 -9.05
CA ASN A 215 4.09 3.84 -7.95
C ASN A 215 5.62 3.80 -7.99
N GLN A 216 6.25 4.88 -7.53
CA GLN A 216 7.69 5.09 -7.63
C GLN A 216 8.40 4.60 -6.37
N PRO A 217 9.24 3.56 -6.46
CA PRO A 217 9.87 3.00 -5.27
C PRO A 217 10.94 3.94 -4.70
N ILE A 218 10.80 4.28 -3.43
CA ILE A 218 11.82 4.93 -2.61
C ILE A 218 12.47 3.89 -1.70
N TRP A 219 13.71 3.54 -1.99
CA TRP A 219 14.44 2.50 -1.26
C TRP A 219 15.35 3.07 -0.16
N PRO A 220 15.51 2.33 0.96
CA PRO A 220 16.53 2.63 1.95
C PRO A 220 17.93 2.58 1.35
N GLY A 221 18.71 3.63 1.60
CA GLY A 221 20.08 3.79 1.11
C GLY A 221 20.20 4.29 -0.34
N GLU A 222 19.09 4.64 -0.99
CA GLU A 222 19.06 5.20 -2.34
C GLU A 222 18.64 6.68 -2.31
N ASN A 223 19.19 7.47 -3.24
CA ASN A 223 18.84 8.88 -3.38
C ASN A 223 17.52 8.99 -4.16
N PRO A 224 16.51 9.75 -3.66
CA PRO A 224 15.24 9.94 -4.36
C PRO A 224 15.39 10.73 -5.67
N SER A 225 16.57 11.25 -6.04
CA SER A 225 16.80 11.90 -7.34
C SER A 225 16.42 11.07 -8.57
N CYS A 226 16.17 9.76 -8.40
CA CYS A 226 15.67 8.85 -9.42
C CYS A 226 14.13 8.66 -9.40
N ALA A 227 13.44 9.27 -8.44
CA ALA A 227 11.99 9.40 -8.40
C ALA A 227 11.63 10.78 -8.98
N GLY A 228 10.68 10.80 -9.92
CA GLY A 228 10.15 12.03 -10.48
C GLY A 228 9.39 12.84 -9.43
N ASP A 229 9.25 14.13 -9.71
CA ASP A 229 8.65 15.09 -8.77
C ASP A 229 7.12 14.97 -8.65
N SER A 230 6.49 14.12 -9.47
CA SER A 230 5.03 14.02 -9.62
C SER A 230 4.58 12.56 -9.59
N GLY A 231 3.40 12.30 -9.01
CA GLY A 231 2.75 10.98 -8.95
C GLY A 231 2.66 10.44 -7.51
N VAL A 232 2.99 9.16 -7.33
CA VAL A 232 2.95 8.48 -6.02
C VAL A 232 4.32 7.91 -5.71
N LEU A 233 4.95 8.39 -4.64
CA LEU A 233 6.17 7.82 -4.09
C LEU A 233 5.81 6.72 -3.09
N HIS A 234 6.39 5.55 -3.23
CA HIS A 234 6.12 4.40 -2.38
C HIS A 234 7.38 3.99 -1.63
N TYR A 235 7.38 4.12 -0.31
CA TYR A 235 8.52 3.81 0.55
C TYR A 235 8.71 2.30 0.70
N VAL A 236 9.25 1.64 -0.31
CA VAL A 236 9.40 0.18 -0.35
C VAL A 236 10.57 -0.34 0.51
N GLY A 237 10.44 -1.57 1.01
CA GLY A 237 11.49 -2.20 1.82
C GLY A 237 11.61 -1.64 3.24
N SER A 238 12.71 -1.96 3.91
CA SER A 238 12.97 -1.59 5.32
C SER A 238 14.46 -1.30 5.54
N PRO A 239 14.82 -0.45 6.52
CA PRO A 239 13.92 0.28 7.42
C PRO A 239 13.13 1.39 6.70
N LYS A 240 11.91 1.67 7.11
CA LYS A 240 11.07 2.78 6.61
C LYS A 240 11.55 4.11 7.19
N PRO A 241 11.17 5.29 6.64
CA PRO A 241 11.57 6.58 7.19
C PRO A 241 11.23 6.79 8.68
N TRP A 242 10.08 6.26 9.13
CA TRP A 242 9.60 6.34 10.52
C TRP A 242 10.08 5.19 11.42
N ASP A 243 10.85 4.23 10.89
CA ASP A 243 11.50 3.24 11.74
C ASP A 243 12.65 3.88 12.54
N PHE A 244 13.12 3.20 13.60
CA PHE A 244 14.25 3.66 14.41
C PHE A 244 15.49 3.91 13.53
N MET A 245 16.11 5.10 13.58
CA MET A 245 17.18 5.51 12.64
C MET A 245 16.80 5.47 11.13
N GLY A 246 15.54 5.19 10.80
CA GLY A 246 15.04 5.10 9.44
C GLY A 246 15.24 6.39 8.64
N ARG A 247 15.04 7.54 9.28
CA ARG A 247 15.32 8.87 8.71
C ARG A 247 16.75 9.01 8.18
N TRP A 248 17.73 8.43 8.86
CA TRP A 248 19.13 8.50 8.45
C TRP A 248 19.40 7.53 7.31
N LEU A 249 18.77 6.35 7.33
CA LEU A 249 19.00 5.27 6.37
C LEU A 249 18.18 5.41 5.08
N ASN A 250 17.19 6.30 5.05
CA ASN A 250 16.40 6.63 3.87
C ASN A 250 16.71 8.07 3.45
N PRO A 251 17.66 8.30 2.54
CA PRO A 251 17.89 9.64 2.00
C PRO A 251 16.61 10.27 1.45
N GLY A 252 15.70 9.49 0.83
CA GLY A 252 14.38 9.97 0.37
C GLY A 252 13.32 10.15 1.45
N GLY A 253 13.65 9.87 2.71
CA GLY A 253 12.74 10.03 3.83
C GLY A 253 12.41 11.49 4.15
N TYR A 254 13.22 12.47 3.71
CA TYR A 254 12.93 13.88 3.98
C TYR A 254 11.58 14.31 3.39
N LEU A 255 11.21 13.83 2.20
CA LEU A 255 9.93 14.15 1.55
C LEU A 255 8.74 13.74 2.44
N TRP A 256 8.80 12.54 3.03
CA TRP A 256 7.80 12.07 3.99
C TRP A 256 7.80 12.92 5.25
N PHE A 257 8.99 13.24 5.78
CA PHE A 257 9.11 14.07 6.98
C PHE A 257 8.66 15.51 6.76
N ASP A 258 8.77 16.05 5.56
CA ASP A 258 8.30 17.40 5.24
C ASP A 258 6.77 17.47 5.39
N VAL A 259 6.05 16.46 4.90
CA VAL A 259 4.60 16.36 5.12
C VAL A 259 4.30 16.08 6.58
N TYR A 260 4.96 15.12 7.22
CA TYR A 260 4.79 14.83 8.64
C TYR A 260 4.92 16.10 9.51
N ARG A 261 5.94 16.93 9.28
CA ARG A 261 6.18 18.17 10.04
C ARG A 261 5.10 19.24 9.84
N ARG A 262 4.42 19.26 8.68
CA ARG A 262 3.30 20.18 8.45
C ARG A 262 2.05 19.84 9.29
N TYR A 263 1.95 18.60 9.76
CA TYR A 263 0.75 18.07 10.40
C TYR A 263 0.98 17.47 11.80
N SER A 264 2.23 17.34 12.25
CA SER A 264 2.58 16.62 13.47
C SER A 264 1.90 17.13 14.72
N ASP A 265 1.58 18.43 14.79
CA ASP A 265 0.93 19.06 15.95
C ASP A 265 -0.54 18.64 16.12
N ILE A 266 -1.15 18.12 15.06
CA ILE A 266 -2.55 17.67 15.04
C ILE A 266 -2.69 16.17 14.77
N MET A 267 -1.57 15.45 14.64
CA MET A 267 -1.58 14.01 14.42
C MET A 267 -1.92 13.26 15.70
N ILE A 268 -2.73 12.22 15.56
CA ILE A 268 -3.00 11.28 16.63
C ILE A 268 -1.96 10.17 16.58
N PHE A 269 -1.24 10.00 17.68
CA PHE A 269 -0.34 8.88 17.87
C PHE A 269 -1.10 7.76 18.58
N PRO A 270 -0.82 6.49 18.25
CA PRO A 270 -1.40 5.40 19.01
C PRO A 270 -0.99 5.52 20.49
N LYS A 271 -1.79 4.98 21.43
CA LYS A 271 -1.54 5.14 22.86
C LYS A 271 -1.08 3.82 23.49
N GLY A 272 -0.14 3.90 24.43
CA GLY A 272 0.20 2.79 25.34
C GLY A 272 1.60 2.18 25.18
N ALA A 273 2.09 1.56 26.26
CA ALA A 273 3.42 0.93 26.34
C ALA A 273 3.62 -0.20 25.32
N GLY A 274 2.53 -0.85 24.87
CA GLY A 274 2.57 -1.91 23.86
C GLY A 274 3.11 -1.45 22.49
N MET A 275 3.02 -0.15 22.17
CA MET A 275 3.56 0.34 20.89
C MET A 275 5.09 0.39 20.89
N TRP A 276 5.69 0.82 22.01
CA TRP A 276 7.15 0.81 22.18
C TRP A 276 7.70 -0.61 22.06
N LEU A 277 7.02 -1.60 22.64
CA LEU A 277 7.35 -3.01 22.49
C LEU A 277 7.26 -3.45 21.02
N LYS A 278 6.15 -3.17 20.33
CA LYS A 278 6.00 -3.48 18.89
C LYS A 278 7.09 -2.84 18.04
N GLN A 279 7.50 -1.62 18.34
CA GLN A 279 8.54 -0.92 17.59
C GLN A 279 9.94 -1.48 17.88
N ALA A 280 10.21 -1.90 19.12
CA ALA A 280 11.42 -2.62 19.49
C ALA A 280 11.48 -4.00 18.80
N GLU A 281 10.41 -4.79 18.86
CA GLU A 281 10.27 -6.08 18.17
C GLU A 281 10.48 -5.92 16.66
N ARG A 282 9.84 -4.91 16.05
CA ARG A 282 10.03 -4.58 14.65
C ARG A 282 11.50 -4.26 14.35
N THR A 283 12.17 -3.46 15.19
CA THR A 283 13.59 -3.12 14.99
C THR A 283 14.49 -4.35 15.03
N ILE A 284 14.28 -5.24 16.00
CA ILE A 284 15.01 -6.51 16.11
C ILE A 284 14.78 -7.38 14.86
N ARG A 285 13.51 -7.56 14.45
CA ARG A 285 13.14 -8.33 13.26
C ARG A 285 13.77 -7.77 11.98
N LEU A 286 13.97 -6.45 11.92
CA LEU A 286 14.57 -5.77 10.78
C LEU A 286 16.10 -5.74 10.82
N ALA A 287 16.78 -6.27 11.84
CA ALA A 287 18.24 -6.17 11.99
C ALA A 287 19.04 -6.56 10.73
N GLY A 288 18.62 -7.62 10.02
CA GLY A 288 19.21 -8.02 8.75
C GLY A 288 19.06 -6.98 7.63
N SER A 289 17.92 -6.29 7.57
CA SER A 289 17.67 -5.19 6.65
C SER A 289 18.54 -3.98 6.99
N TYR A 290 18.65 -3.59 8.26
CA TYR A 290 19.58 -2.54 8.71
C TYR A 290 21.01 -2.84 8.29
N ALA A 291 21.50 -4.06 8.59
CA ALA A 291 22.85 -4.48 8.24
C ALA A 291 23.10 -4.40 6.72
N ARG A 292 22.13 -4.83 5.90
CA ARG A 292 22.24 -4.78 4.43
C ARG A 292 22.36 -3.35 3.91
N VAL A 293 21.53 -2.44 4.41
CA VAL A 293 21.52 -1.04 3.98
C VAL A 293 22.80 -0.33 4.41
N ILE A 294 23.25 -0.55 5.65
CA ILE A 294 24.50 0.02 6.17
C ILE A 294 25.70 -0.45 5.34
N ARG A 295 25.80 -1.76 5.04
CA ARG A 295 26.87 -2.30 4.17
C ARG A 295 26.86 -1.68 2.78
N ARG A 296 25.68 -1.55 2.15
CA ARG A 296 25.55 -0.92 0.82
C ARG A 296 26.00 0.53 0.82
N ARG A 297 25.74 1.29 1.89
CA ARG A 297 26.19 2.69 2.01
C ARG A 297 27.69 2.79 2.21
N MET A 298 28.27 1.95 3.07
CA MET A 298 29.72 1.90 3.28
C MET A 298 30.48 1.49 2.01
N ALA A 299 29.89 0.70 1.12
CA ALA A 299 30.50 0.32 -0.15
C ALA A 299 30.43 1.43 -1.23
N LYS A 300 29.65 2.50 -1.02
CA LYS A 300 29.46 3.61 -1.97
C LYS A 300 30.17 4.91 -1.54
N GLY A 301 30.69 4.97 -0.31
CA GLY A 301 31.42 6.12 0.24
C GLY A 301 32.90 5.81 0.35
#